data_AF-A0A1B1PLV9-F1
#
_entry.id   AF-A0A1B1PLV9-F1
#
_cell.length_a   1.000
_cell.length_b   1.000
_cell.length_c   1.000
_cell.angle_alpha   90.00
_cell.angle_beta   90.00
_cell.angle_gamma   90.00
#
_symmetry.space_group_name_H-M   'P 1'
#
loop_
_entity.id
_entity.type
_entity.pdbx_description
1 polymer ?
#
loop_
_entity_poly.entity_id
_entity_poly.type
_entity_poly.pdbx_seq_one_letter_code
_entity_poly.pdbx_strand_id
1 'polypeptide(L)'
;MLAVVAGIFFLGGWAWFAYFAGREAEARSLPMAGAGLHTQGGGKGTAGAGPSSSDEDILAGKLFGGLLPVEAVLASKPYADAMDGGCTYAIIRTGGGIAQTPPTSGVGSAWWERFGGDWRQTPSIGTGREPLDACSGEWDVALAEELRQALDAPGNWYMRDGVGTDLHIYSATDRIAARIRYGD
;
A
#
# COMPACT_ATOMS: atom_id res chain seq x y z
N MET A 1 -1.33 -12.16 64.41
CA MET A 1 -2.30 -12.38 63.32
C MET A 1 -1.78 -11.58 62.12
N LEU A 2 -0.84 -12.04 61.28
CA LEU A 2 -0.78 -13.21 60.38
C LEU A 2 -1.88 -13.16 59.30
N ALA A 3 -1.55 -12.54 58.17
CA ALA A 3 -2.11 -12.84 56.85
C ALA A 3 -1.03 -12.58 55.80
N VAL A 4 -0.43 -13.67 55.34
CA VAL A 4 0.46 -13.78 54.19
C VAL A 4 -0.42 -13.91 52.95
N VAL A 5 -0.17 -13.15 51.89
CA VAL A 5 -0.51 -13.58 50.52
C VAL A 5 0.72 -13.34 49.66
N ALA A 6 1.27 -14.47 49.20
CA ALA A 6 2.37 -14.59 48.28
C ALA A 6 1.84 -14.92 46.87
N GLY A 7 2.65 -14.59 45.85
CA GLY A 7 2.59 -15.18 44.51
C GLY A 7 1.92 -14.27 43.46
N ILE A 8 2.40 -14.14 42.22
CA ILE A 8 3.36 -14.93 41.42
C ILE A 8 3.98 -13.96 40.39
N PHE A 9 5.30 -14.03 40.21
CA PHE A 9 5.99 -13.48 39.05
C PHE A 9 6.30 -14.60 38.04
N PHE A 10 6.42 -14.19 36.78
CA PHE A 10 7.27 -14.75 35.71
C PHE A 10 6.71 -15.79 34.72
N LEU A 11 6.93 -15.45 33.43
CA LEU A 11 7.23 -16.29 32.24
C LEU A 11 6.09 -16.56 31.24
N GLY A 12 6.13 -15.84 30.10
CA GLY A 12 5.38 -16.19 28.89
C GLY A 12 5.95 -15.59 27.59
N GLY A 13 7.22 -15.20 27.57
CA GLY A 13 7.84 -14.50 26.44
C GLY A 13 8.81 -15.35 25.62
N TRP A 14 8.47 -16.55 25.17
CA TRP A 14 9.31 -17.36 24.26
C TRP A 14 8.44 -18.35 23.45
N ALA A 15 7.82 -17.93 22.35
CA ALA A 15 7.08 -18.87 21.48
C ALA A 15 7.02 -18.55 19.96
N TRP A 16 7.75 -17.55 19.43
CA TRP A 16 7.60 -17.18 18.00
C TRP A 16 8.72 -17.67 17.06
N PHE A 17 9.73 -18.42 17.51
CA PHE A 17 10.90 -18.71 16.66
C PHE A 17 10.85 -19.98 15.79
N ALA A 18 9.70 -20.63 15.60
CA ALA A 18 9.65 -21.97 14.98
C ALA A 18 8.88 -22.12 13.65
N TYR A 19 8.76 -21.09 12.80
CA TYR A 19 7.99 -21.21 11.53
C TYR A 19 8.80 -21.09 10.21
N PHE A 20 10.12 -20.88 10.23
CA PHE A 20 10.91 -20.68 9.00
C PHE A 20 12.01 -21.71 8.75
N ALA A 21 11.66 -23.00 8.85
CA ALA A 21 12.53 -24.08 8.40
C ALA A 21 11.73 -25.06 7.53
N GLY A 22 11.86 -24.93 6.21
CA GLY A 22 11.45 -25.97 5.27
C GLY A 22 10.71 -25.46 4.04
N ARG A 23 11.44 -25.10 2.99
CA ARG A 23 11.14 -25.48 1.60
C ARG A 23 12.28 -25.05 0.67
N GLU A 24 13.37 -25.81 0.72
CA GLU A 24 14.24 -26.00 -0.43
C GLU A 24 14.31 -27.51 -0.70
N ALA A 25 14.36 -27.86 -1.99
CA ALA A 25 14.47 -29.20 -2.59
C ALA A 25 13.18 -29.74 -3.21
N GLU A 26 12.95 -29.38 -4.48
CA GLU A 26 12.80 -30.40 -5.52
C GLU A 26 13.22 -29.82 -6.87
N ALA A 27 14.44 -30.18 -7.25
CA ALA A 27 14.98 -29.97 -8.57
C ALA A 27 14.74 -31.22 -9.43
N ARG A 28 14.50 -30.98 -10.72
CA ARG A 28 14.75 -31.87 -11.87
C ARG A 28 13.75 -33.00 -12.13
N SER A 29 12.95 -32.81 -13.18
CA SER A 29 12.82 -33.81 -14.25
C SER A 29 12.47 -33.10 -15.58
N LEU A 30 13.40 -33.07 -16.53
CA LEU A 30 13.10 -32.89 -17.96
C LEU A 30 12.72 -34.25 -18.55
N PRO A 31 11.94 -34.27 -19.64
CA PRO A 31 12.54 -34.73 -20.89
C PRO A 31 12.29 -33.82 -22.09
N MET A 32 13.23 -33.88 -23.04
CA MET A 32 13.23 -33.23 -24.34
C MET A 32 12.36 -33.96 -25.39
N ALA A 33 12.05 -33.18 -26.44
CA ALA A 33 11.90 -33.54 -27.85
C ALA A 33 10.46 -33.67 -28.40
N GLY A 34 10.17 -32.76 -29.35
CA GLY A 34 9.01 -32.82 -30.22
C GLY A 34 8.98 -31.60 -31.15
N ALA A 35 9.71 -31.67 -32.26
CA ALA A 35 9.74 -30.68 -33.32
C ALA A 35 8.36 -30.50 -34.00
N GLY A 36 8.01 -29.26 -34.38
CA GLY A 36 6.80 -28.97 -35.14
C GLY A 36 6.69 -27.52 -35.60
N LEU A 37 7.23 -27.26 -36.81
CA LEU A 37 6.93 -26.25 -37.83
C LEU A 37 6.20 -24.91 -37.49
N HIS A 38 6.85 -23.84 -37.93
CA HIS A 38 6.33 -22.60 -38.55
C HIS A 38 4.82 -22.40 -38.64
N THR A 39 4.33 -21.29 -38.06
CA THR A 39 3.50 -20.33 -38.82
C THR A 39 3.75 -18.91 -38.31
N GLN A 40 4.41 -18.13 -39.16
CA GLN A 40 4.59 -16.69 -39.02
C GLN A 40 3.29 -16.01 -39.48
N GLY A 41 2.47 -15.58 -38.54
CA GLY A 41 1.25 -14.80 -38.78
C GLY A 41 1.40 -13.42 -38.15
N GLY A 42 1.59 -12.41 -38.98
CA GLY A 42 1.67 -11.01 -38.56
C GLY A 42 0.38 -10.55 -37.88
N GLY A 43 0.49 -10.20 -36.60
CA GLY A 43 -0.47 -9.41 -35.86
C GLY A 43 0.21 -8.14 -35.41
N LYS A 44 -0.17 -7.02 -36.04
CA LYS A 44 0.27 -5.66 -35.78
C LYS A 44 0.00 -5.34 -34.30
N GLY A 45 1.00 -5.54 -33.45
CA GLY A 45 0.96 -5.15 -32.04
C GLY A 45 0.82 -3.63 -31.96
N THR A 46 -0.38 -3.15 -31.69
CA THR A 46 -0.56 -1.83 -31.10
C THR A 46 0.13 -1.88 -29.76
N ALA A 47 1.29 -1.25 -29.68
CA ALA A 47 1.98 -0.94 -28.45
C ALA A 47 1.02 -0.15 -27.56
N GLY A 48 0.35 -0.83 -26.63
CA GLY A 48 -0.15 -0.20 -25.44
C GLY A 48 1.07 0.29 -24.69
N ALA A 49 1.22 1.60 -24.61
CA ALA A 49 2.17 2.22 -23.69
C ALA A 49 1.79 1.77 -22.27
N GLY A 50 2.45 0.73 -21.77
CA GLY A 50 2.52 0.51 -20.34
C GLY A 50 3.37 1.64 -19.74
N PRO A 51 2.94 2.27 -18.63
CA PRO A 51 3.76 3.27 -17.98
C PRO A 51 5.09 2.64 -17.53
N SER A 52 6.16 3.42 -17.62
CA SER A 52 7.50 3.04 -17.22
C SER A 52 7.52 2.75 -15.72
N SER A 53 7.49 1.46 -15.37
CA SER A 53 7.34 0.96 -14.00
C SER A 53 8.44 1.40 -13.03
N SER A 54 9.61 1.88 -13.48
CA SER A 54 10.72 2.17 -12.56
C SER A 54 10.41 3.31 -11.58
N ASP A 55 9.83 4.40 -12.05
CA ASP A 55 9.72 5.62 -11.23
C ASP A 55 8.45 5.61 -10.36
N GLU A 56 7.38 5.01 -10.87
CA GLU A 56 6.13 4.77 -10.14
C GLU A 56 6.36 3.76 -9.00
N ASP A 57 7.11 2.68 -9.25
CA ASP A 57 7.43 1.70 -8.23
C ASP A 57 8.37 2.26 -7.14
N ILE A 58 9.19 3.26 -7.47
CA ILE A 58 10.15 3.84 -6.51
C ILE A 58 9.45 4.55 -5.36
N LEU A 59 8.44 5.40 -5.61
CA LEU A 59 7.76 6.10 -4.51
C LEU A 59 6.95 5.13 -3.66
N ALA A 60 6.13 4.27 -4.29
CA ALA A 60 5.35 3.27 -3.57
C ALA A 60 6.24 2.32 -2.75
N GLY A 61 7.35 1.87 -3.32
CA GLY A 61 8.35 1.04 -2.63
C GLY A 61 9.00 1.75 -1.45
N LYS A 62 9.31 3.05 -1.57
CA LYS A 62 9.86 3.84 -0.45
C LYS A 62 8.83 4.04 0.68
N LEU A 63 7.58 4.30 0.32
CA LEU A 63 6.53 4.65 1.28
C LEU A 63 5.97 3.44 2.02
N PHE A 64 5.78 2.33 1.31
CA PHE A 64 5.13 1.13 1.83
C PHE A 64 6.09 -0.03 2.04
N GLY A 65 7.31 0.02 1.49
CA GLY A 65 8.30 -1.04 1.62
C GLY A 65 8.65 -1.31 3.08
N GLY A 66 8.46 -2.56 3.50
CA GLY A 66 8.67 -2.98 4.89
C GLY A 66 7.57 -2.56 5.86
N LEU A 67 6.59 -1.75 5.43
CA LEU A 67 5.44 -1.35 6.23
C LEU A 67 4.20 -2.20 5.92
N LEU A 68 3.95 -2.43 4.62
CA LEU A 68 2.83 -3.20 4.12
C LEU A 68 3.32 -4.21 3.07
N PRO A 69 2.72 -5.41 2.99
CA PRO A 69 2.97 -6.31 1.87
C PRO A 69 2.37 -5.70 0.61
N VAL A 70 3.20 -5.22 -0.31
CA VAL A 70 2.74 -4.66 -1.59
C VAL A 70 2.49 -5.79 -2.58
N GLU A 71 1.25 -5.94 -3.04
CA GLU A 71 0.86 -6.91 -4.08
C GLU A 71 0.92 -6.29 -5.47
N ALA A 72 0.44 -5.06 -5.60
CA ALA A 72 0.51 -4.29 -6.85
C ALA A 72 0.55 -2.79 -6.56
N VAL A 73 1.28 -2.03 -7.39
CA VAL A 73 1.16 -0.57 -7.44
C VAL A 73 0.03 -0.23 -8.40
N LEU A 74 -1.00 0.47 -7.92
CA LEU A 74 -2.18 0.82 -8.70
C LEU A 74 -1.98 2.14 -9.45
N ALA A 75 -1.35 3.10 -8.78
CA ALA A 75 -0.91 4.37 -9.36
C ALA A 75 0.14 5.00 -8.45
N SER A 76 1.17 5.63 -9.02
CA SER A 76 2.10 6.42 -8.24
C SER A 76 2.70 7.54 -9.06
N LYS A 77 2.89 8.69 -8.41
CA LYS A 77 3.55 9.85 -8.97
C LYS A 77 4.47 10.46 -7.91
N PRO A 78 5.80 10.44 -8.12
CA PRO A 78 6.73 11.08 -7.21
C PRO A 78 6.55 12.59 -7.21
N TYR A 79 6.96 13.21 -6.11
CA TYR A 79 7.14 14.66 -6.07
C TYR A 79 8.18 15.05 -7.13
N ALA A 80 7.79 15.93 -8.06
CA ALA A 80 8.71 16.52 -9.01
C ALA A 80 8.97 17.95 -8.57
N ASP A 81 10.25 18.35 -8.49
CA ASP A 81 10.70 19.70 -8.06
C ASP A 81 10.22 20.85 -8.97
N ALA A 82 9.28 20.61 -9.89
CA ALA A 82 8.72 21.60 -10.79
C ALA A 82 7.62 22.40 -10.07
N MET A 83 7.73 23.72 -10.17
CA MET A 83 7.05 24.78 -9.40
C MET A 83 5.50 24.84 -9.45
N ASP A 84 4.82 23.78 -9.88
CA ASP A 84 3.41 23.84 -10.26
C ASP A 84 2.44 23.27 -9.20
N GLY A 85 2.90 22.96 -7.97
CA GLY A 85 1.99 22.65 -6.84
C GLY A 85 0.99 21.52 -7.14
N GLY A 86 1.48 20.41 -7.68
CA GLY A 86 0.65 19.33 -8.23
C GLY A 86 0.32 18.20 -7.25
N CYS A 87 -0.19 17.10 -7.82
CA CYS A 87 -0.49 15.89 -7.08
C CYS A 87 0.74 15.01 -6.89
N THR A 88 0.97 14.58 -5.65
CA THR A 88 1.95 13.53 -5.31
C THR A 88 1.19 12.39 -4.66
N TYR A 89 1.34 11.16 -5.16
CA TYR A 89 0.58 10.04 -4.62
C TYR A 89 1.29 8.69 -4.78
N ALA A 90 0.93 7.78 -3.90
CA ALA A 90 1.24 6.37 -4.02
C ALA A 90 0.03 5.56 -3.55
N ILE A 91 -0.52 4.76 -4.45
CA ILE A 91 -1.73 3.97 -4.25
C ILE A 91 -1.38 2.51 -4.58
N ILE A 92 -1.60 1.61 -3.62
CA ILE A 92 -1.23 0.21 -3.74
C ILE A 92 -2.39 -0.72 -3.41
N ARG A 93 -2.34 -1.90 -4.01
CA ARG A 93 -3.00 -3.10 -3.52
C ARG A 93 -2.08 -3.79 -2.52
N THR A 94 -2.59 -4.08 -1.33
CA THR A 94 -1.87 -4.84 -0.32
C THR A 94 -2.10 -6.35 -0.51
N GLY A 95 -1.14 -7.14 -0.03
CA GLY A 95 -1.33 -8.57 0.14
C GLY A 95 -2.43 -8.90 1.15
N GLY A 96 -2.84 -10.17 1.18
CA GLY A 96 -3.79 -10.68 2.19
C GLY A 96 -3.18 -10.77 3.59
N GLY A 97 -4.04 -10.92 4.61
CA GLY A 97 -3.60 -11.16 5.99
C GLY A 97 -3.03 -9.94 6.73
N ILE A 98 -3.28 -8.73 6.23
CA ILE A 98 -2.85 -7.48 6.88
C ILE A 98 -3.69 -7.16 8.12
N ALA A 99 -3.11 -6.38 9.03
CA ALA A 99 -3.76 -5.97 10.27
C ALA A 99 -4.99 -5.10 10.01
N GLN A 100 -6.02 -5.19 10.85
CA GLN A 100 -7.21 -4.33 10.73
C GLN A 100 -6.93 -2.87 11.13
N THR A 101 -5.90 -2.65 11.93
CA THR A 101 -5.41 -1.31 12.29
C THR A 101 -4.29 -0.89 11.36
N PRO A 102 -4.30 0.35 10.85
CA PRO A 102 -3.27 0.83 9.95
C PRO A 102 -1.92 0.95 10.67
N PRO A 103 -0.81 0.68 9.97
CA PRO A 103 0.51 1.00 10.50
C PRO A 103 0.78 2.51 10.38
N THR A 104 1.71 3.00 11.18
CA THR A 104 2.28 4.35 11.04
C THR A 104 3.78 4.22 10.86
N SER A 105 4.33 4.72 9.75
CA SER A 105 5.77 4.86 9.59
C SER A 105 6.23 6.20 10.18
N GLY A 106 7.07 6.12 11.21
CA GLY A 106 7.91 7.24 11.63
C GLY A 106 9.26 7.29 10.88
N VAL A 107 9.48 6.35 9.95
CA VAL A 107 10.78 6.09 9.32
C VAL A 107 10.83 6.80 7.98
N GLY A 108 11.71 7.80 7.88
CA GLY A 108 11.95 8.64 6.70
C GLY A 108 12.52 9.99 7.14
N SER A 109 13.58 10.47 6.49
CA SER A 109 14.16 11.79 6.82
C SER A 109 13.27 12.94 6.33
N ALA A 110 12.41 12.66 5.35
CA ALA A 110 11.51 13.62 4.76
C ALA A 110 10.03 13.31 5.06
N TRP A 111 9.21 14.36 5.08
CA TRP A 111 7.78 14.23 5.36
C TRP A 111 7.04 13.46 4.26
N TRP A 112 7.51 13.51 3.00
CA TRP A 112 6.90 12.80 1.86
C TRP A 112 7.14 11.29 1.85
N GLU A 113 7.95 10.75 2.75
CA GLU A 113 8.19 9.31 2.90
C GLU A 113 7.32 8.69 4.01
N ARG A 114 6.53 9.52 4.71
CA ARG A 114 5.73 9.08 5.86
C ARG A 114 4.39 8.52 5.41
N PHE A 115 3.94 7.49 6.10
CA PHE A 115 2.62 6.92 5.96
C PHE A 115 1.93 6.79 7.32
N GLY A 116 0.77 7.42 7.46
CA GLY A 116 -0.05 7.37 8.67
C GLY A 116 0.30 8.47 9.67
N GLY A 117 -0.28 8.34 10.86
CA GLY A 117 -0.22 9.37 11.90
C GLY A 117 -1.47 9.28 12.76
N ASP A 118 -2.18 10.40 12.89
CA ASP A 118 -3.45 10.48 13.63
C ASP A 118 -4.60 9.86 12.83
N TRP A 119 -4.59 8.53 12.77
CA TRP A 119 -5.60 7.74 12.09
C TRP A 119 -6.99 7.93 12.70
N ARG A 120 -7.97 8.08 11.82
CA ARG A 120 -9.40 8.16 12.15
C ARG A 120 -10.14 7.08 11.40
N GLN A 121 -11.18 6.54 12.02
CA GLN A 121 -12.05 5.57 11.36
C GLN A 121 -12.99 6.27 10.38
N THR A 122 -13.24 5.62 9.27
CA THR A 122 -14.31 5.96 8.33
C THR A 122 -15.69 5.59 8.92
N PRO A 123 -16.80 6.17 8.45
CA PRO A 123 -16.90 7.09 7.31
C PRO A 123 -16.20 8.44 7.55
N SER A 124 -15.54 8.97 6.51
CA SER A 124 -14.98 10.33 6.55
C SER A 124 -16.13 11.34 6.43
N ILE A 125 -16.44 12.01 7.55
CA ILE A 125 -17.52 13.01 7.64
C ILE A 125 -16.93 14.42 7.46
N GLY A 126 -17.54 15.23 6.59
CA GLY A 126 -17.21 16.65 6.40
C GLY A 126 -16.15 16.92 5.32
N THR A 127 -15.42 18.03 5.47
CA THR A 127 -14.26 18.39 4.63
C THR A 127 -13.11 17.41 4.90
N GLY A 128 -12.39 17.01 3.86
CA GLY A 128 -11.31 16.02 3.96
C GLY A 128 -11.10 15.10 2.78
N ARG A 129 -11.79 15.32 1.66
CA ARG A 129 -11.57 14.62 0.38
C ARG A 129 -10.85 15.49 -0.64
N GLU A 130 -10.47 16.70 -0.26
CA GLU A 130 -9.94 17.70 -1.17
C GLU A 130 -8.72 17.18 -1.94
N PRO A 131 -7.74 16.48 -1.33
CA PRO A 131 -6.65 15.89 -2.09
C PRO A 131 -7.11 14.79 -3.07
N LEU A 132 -8.08 13.97 -2.66
CA LEU A 132 -8.63 12.92 -3.52
C LEU A 132 -9.35 13.52 -4.74
N ASP A 133 -10.21 14.51 -4.51
CA ASP A 133 -11.01 15.13 -5.57
C ASP A 133 -10.12 15.96 -6.51
N ALA A 134 -9.17 16.71 -5.97
CA ALA A 134 -8.22 17.50 -6.76
C ALA A 134 -7.32 16.62 -7.64
N CYS A 135 -6.93 15.44 -7.16
CA CYS A 135 -6.02 14.53 -7.86
C CYS A 135 -6.72 13.44 -8.68
N SER A 136 -8.04 13.30 -8.57
CA SER A 136 -8.79 12.20 -9.19
C SER A 136 -8.67 12.08 -10.72
N GLY A 137 -8.30 13.17 -11.40
CA GLY A 137 -8.06 13.18 -12.85
C GLY A 137 -6.71 12.59 -13.28
N GLU A 138 -5.83 12.24 -12.34
CA GLU A 138 -4.50 11.70 -12.64
C GLU A 138 -4.45 10.16 -12.72
N TRP A 139 -5.52 9.47 -12.33
CA TRP A 139 -5.64 8.02 -12.39
C TRP A 139 -7.02 7.60 -12.94
N ASP A 140 -7.22 6.30 -13.13
CA ASP A 140 -8.46 5.79 -13.71
C ASP A 140 -9.68 6.04 -12.81
N VAL A 141 -10.83 6.35 -13.42
CA VAL A 141 -12.10 6.63 -12.72
C VAL A 141 -12.47 5.49 -11.76
N ALA A 142 -12.21 4.24 -12.13
CA ALA A 142 -12.48 3.10 -11.26
C ALA A 142 -11.67 3.15 -9.96
N LEU A 143 -10.40 3.58 -10.01
CA LEU A 143 -9.56 3.74 -8.84
C LEU A 143 -10.03 4.89 -7.94
N ALA A 144 -10.49 5.99 -8.55
CA ALA A 144 -11.06 7.11 -7.79
C ALA A 144 -12.31 6.67 -6.99
N GLU A 145 -13.21 5.92 -7.62
CA GLU A 145 -14.39 5.38 -6.94
C GLU A 145 -14.04 4.38 -5.85
N GLU A 146 -13.03 3.53 -6.07
CA GLU A 146 -12.56 2.60 -5.04
C GLU A 146 -12.04 3.34 -3.80
N LEU A 147 -11.28 4.43 -3.98
CA LEU A 147 -10.79 5.25 -2.88
C LEU A 147 -11.93 6.01 -2.16
N ARG A 148 -12.93 6.49 -2.90
CA ARG A 148 -14.14 7.09 -2.31
C ARG A 148 -14.90 6.08 -1.47
N GLN A 149 -15.12 4.88 -2.01
CA GLN A 149 -15.76 3.78 -1.29
C GLN A 149 -14.98 3.42 -0.03
N ALA A 150 -13.65 3.38 -0.09
CA ALA A 150 -12.82 3.13 1.09
C ALA A 150 -13.03 4.19 2.18
N LEU A 151 -13.23 5.47 1.81
CA LEU A 151 -13.53 6.56 2.74
C LEU A 151 -14.97 6.55 3.28
N ASP A 152 -15.91 5.97 2.53
CA ASP A 152 -17.34 5.92 2.86
C ASP A 152 -17.72 4.68 3.69
N ALA A 153 -17.03 3.57 3.47
CA ALA A 153 -17.33 2.31 4.14
C ALA A 153 -16.83 2.31 5.59
N PRO A 154 -17.63 1.86 6.58
CA PRO A 154 -17.19 1.76 7.97
C PRO A 154 -16.10 0.68 8.14
N GLY A 155 -15.21 0.89 9.12
CA GLY A 155 -14.15 -0.06 9.47
C GLY A 155 -12.83 0.16 8.72
N ASN A 156 -12.79 1.11 7.80
CA ASN A 156 -11.58 1.59 7.15
C ASN A 156 -11.00 2.77 7.95
N TRP A 157 -9.83 3.23 7.51
CA TRP A 157 -9.07 4.27 8.19
C TRP A 157 -8.61 5.34 7.21
N TYR A 158 -8.54 6.56 7.71
CA TYR A 158 -7.95 7.67 7.00
C TYR A 158 -7.18 8.59 7.95
N MET A 159 -6.17 9.27 7.43
CA MET A 159 -5.44 10.33 8.16
C MET A 159 -5.45 11.57 7.28
N ARG A 160 -5.52 12.75 7.93
CA ARG A 160 -5.30 14.02 7.25
C ARG A 160 -4.34 14.86 8.06
N ASP A 161 -3.56 15.67 7.36
CA ASP A 161 -2.80 16.73 8.02
C ASP A 161 -3.75 17.88 8.48
N GLY A 162 -3.19 18.79 9.28
CA GLY A 162 -3.96 19.91 9.84
C GLY A 162 -4.36 20.99 8.82
N VAL A 163 -3.82 20.94 7.60
CA VAL A 163 -4.06 21.94 6.55
C VAL A 163 -4.90 21.39 5.38
N GLY A 164 -5.21 20.09 5.38
CA GLY A 164 -6.03 19.43 4.37
C GLY A 164 -5.29 19.12 3.05
N THR A 165 -3.95 19.11 3.06
CA THR A 165 -3.15 18.86 1.85
C THR A 165 -2.75 17.41 1.69
N ASP A 166 -2.61 16.67 2.79
CA ASP A 166 -2.22 15.26 2.78
C ASP A 166 -3.39 14.39 3.25
N LEU A 167 -3.68 13.34 2.50
CA LEU A 167 -4.72 12.37 2.75
C LEU A 167 -4.14 10.97 2.64
N HIS A 168 -4.29 10.21 3.71
CA HIS A 168 -3.90 8.81 3.72
C HIS A 168 -5.15 7.96 3.90
N ILE A 169 -5.22 6.83 3.21
CA ILE A 169 -6.33 5.89 3.22
C ILE A 169 -5.77 4.50 3.48
N TYR A 170 -6.44 3.73 4.33
CA TYR A 170 -6.12 2.34 4.60
C TYR A 170 -7.40 1.52 4.78
N SER A 171 -7.56 0.49 3.95
CA SER A 171 -8.62 -0.51 4.08
C SER A 171 -8.00 -1.90 4.06
N ALA A 172 -8.08 -2.60 5.18
CA ALA A 172 -7.65 -3.98 5.28
C ALA A 172 -8.57 -4.93 4.51
N THR A 173 -9.87 -4.61 4.46
CA THR A 173 -10.90 -5.41 3.78
C THR A 173 -10.76 -5.33 2.28
N ASP A 174 -10.63 -4.12 1.74
CA ASP A 174 -10.51 -3.87 0.29
C ASP A 174 -9.06 -4.01 -0.19
N ARG A 175 -8.13 -4.22 0.76
CA ARG A 175 -6.69 -4.38 0.55
C ARG A 175 -6.08 -3.18 -0.18
N ILE A 176 -6.49 -1.97 0.17
CA ILE A 176 -5.99 -0.74 -0.46
C ILE A 176 -5.30 0.14 0.58
N ALA A 177 -4.14 0.68 0.22
CA ALA A 177 -3.46 1.72 0.97
C ALA A 177 -3.07 2.84 0.01
N ALA A 178 -3.31 4.08 0.41
CA ALA A 178 -3.04 5.24 -0.42
C ALA A 178 -2.49 6.39 0.41
N ARG A 179 -1.55 7.11 -0.16
CA ARG A 179 -1.19 8.47 0.25
C ARG A 179 -1.38 9.39 -0.94
N ILE A 180 -2.06 10.50 -0.72
CA ILE A 180 -2.44 11.47 -1.73
C ILE A 180 -2.19 12.84 -1.14
N ARG A 181 -1.30 13.60 -1.78
CA ARG A 181 -1.08 15.00 -1.47
C ARG A 181 -1.44 15.88 -2.65
N TYR A 182 -2.07 17.00 -2.34
CA TYR A 182 -2.32 18.08 -3.27
C TYR A 182 -1.72 19.39 -2.75
N GLY A 183 -0.90 20.04 -3.58
CA GLY A 183 -0.32 21.36 -3.30
C GLY A 183 1.03 21.34 -2.57
N ASP A 184 1.64 22.54 -2.54
CA ASP A 184 2.85 22.91 -1.78
C ASP A 184 2.62 24.16 -0.94
#